data_AF-A0A484ZTI6-F1
#
_entry.id   AF-A0A484ZTI6-F1
#
_cell.length_a   1.000
_cell.length_b   1.000
_cell.length_c   1.000
_cell.angle_alpha   90.00
_cell.angle_beta   90.00
_cell.angle_gamma   90.00
#
_symmetry.space_group_name_H-M   'P 1'
#
loop_
_entity.id
_entity.type
_entity.pdbx_description
1 polymer ?
#
loop_
_entity_poly.entity_id
_entity_poly.type
_entity_poly.pdbx_seq_one_letter_code
_entity_poly.pdbx_strand_id
1 'polypeptide(L)'
;MVVLKSWLKVDDTCDVFGVHGVCGIVGCLGTGILTSAALGGTGYAEGITMLKQVGIQAASIGVCILWSGIVAYVAFKIADVCVGLRVSEEIEREGLDVNSHGKGRITNKIWFQL
;
A
#
# COMPACT_ATOMS: atom_id res chain seq x y z
N MET A 1 -2.00 9.41 9.42
CA MET A 1 -2.48 8.10 8.93
C MET A 1 -3.03 7.20 10.03
N VAL A 2 -2.58 7.33 11.29
CA VAL A 2 -3.14 6.63 12.47
C VAL A 2 -4.66 6.81 12.65
N VAL A 3 -5.18 8.03 12.45
CA VAL A 3 -6.63 8.32 12.60
C VAL A 3 -7.48 7.63 11.53
N LEU A 4 -7.00 7.59 10.28
CA LEU A 4 -7.72 6.96 9.16
C LEU A 4 -7.81 5.44 9.33
N LYS A 5 -6.73 4.80 9.77
CA LYS A 5 -6.69 3.36 10.08
C LYS A 5 -7.62 2.99 11.24
N SER A 6 -7.62 3.79 12.31
CA SER A 6 -8.48 3.57 13.48
C SER A 6 -9.97 3.65 13.12
N TRP A 7 -10.35 4.54 12.20
CA TRP A 7 -11.73 4.65 11.71
C TRP A 7 -12.13 3.50 10.78
N LEU A 8 -11.24 3.11 9.86
CA LEU A 8 -11.53 2.05 8.90
C LEU A 8 -11.32 0.63 9.46
N LYS A 9 -10.74 0.51 10.67
CA LYS A 9 -10.32 -0.76 11.29
C LYS A 9 -9.50 -1.64 10.34
N VAL A 10 -8.63 -1.00 9.55
CA VAL A 10 -7.73 -1.67 8.61
C VAL A 10 -6.35 -1.81 9.25
N ASP A 11 -5.88 -3.05 9.36
CA ASP A 11 -4.54 -3.39 9.83
C ASP A 11 -3.55 -3.38 8.67
N ASP A 12 -3.07 -2.18 8.33
CA ASP A 12 -1.96 -1.98 7.39
C ASP A 12 -0.68 -1.81 8.21
N THR A 13 0.01 -2.92 8.49
CA THR A 13 1.07 -3.01 9.51
C THR A 13 2.25 -2.08 9.25
N CYS A 14 2.54 -1.75 7.98
CA CYS A 14 3.66 -0.90 7.59
C CYS A 14 3.25 0.48 7.01
N ASP A 15 1.99 0.91 7.18
CA ASP A 15 1.49 2.16 6.57
C ASP A 15 1.70 2.21 5.04
N VAL A 16 1.70 1.05 4.37
CA VAL A 16 2.03 0.96 2.94
C VAL A 16 0.99 1.68 2.11
N PHE A 17 -0.30 1.47 2.40
CA PHE A 17 -1.37 2.16 1.68
C PHE A 17 -1.37 3.65 1.98
N GLY A 18 -1.10 4.00 3.24
CA GLY A 18 -0.95 5.37 3.67
C GLY A 18 0.10 6.09 2.84
N VAL A 19 1.36 5.67 2.92
CA VAL A 19 2.46 6.36 2.26
C VAL A 19 2.39 6.19 0.75
N HIS A 20 2.31 4.97 0.22
CA HIS A 20 2.40 4.77 -1.22
C HIS A 20 1.09 5.08 -1.94
N GLY A 21 -0.04 4.65 -1.37
CA GLY A 21 -1.37 4.88 -1.96
C GLY A 21 -1.74 6.36 -1.96
N VAL A 22 -1.72 7.02 -0.79
CA VAL A 22 -2.14 8.42 -0.70
C VAL A 22 -1.14 9.36 -1.38
N CYS A 23 0.17 9.20 -1.16
CA CYS A 23 1.15 10.03 -1.86
C CYS A 23 1.11 9.80 -3.38
N GLY A 24 0.85 8.57 -3.83
CA GLY A 24 0.67 8.25 -5.24
C GLY A 24 -0.53 8.96 -5.87
N ILE A 25 -1.67 8.98 -5.18
CA ILE A 25 -2.88 9.70 -5.63
C ILE A 25 -2.62 11.20 -5.73
N VAL A 26 -2.05 11.79 -4.67
CA VAL A 26 -1.72 13.22 -4.64
C VAL A 26 -0.70 13.56 -5.74
N GLY A 27 0.33 12.72 -5.92
CA GLY A 27 1.33 12.87 -6.96
C GLY A 27 0.72 12.83 -8.37
N CYS A 28 -0.14 11.85 -8.66
CA CYS A 28 -0.79 11.70 -9.96
C CYS A 28 -1.70 12.89 -10.31
N LEU A 29 -2.46 13.41 -9.34
CA LEU A 29 -3.26 14.63 -9.51
C LEU A 29 -2.35 15.84 -9.73
N GLY A 30 -1.26 15.94 -8.96
CA GLY A 30 -0.23 16.98 -9.12
C GLY A 30 0.41 16.96 -10.50
N THR A 31 0.69 15.79 -11.07
CA THR A 31 1.17 15.66 -12.46
C THR A 31 0.22 16.34 -13.44
N GLY A 32 -1.09 16.21 -13.27
CA GLY A 32 -2.06 16.87 -14.14
C GLY A 32 -1.93 18.40 -14.18
N ILE A 33 -1.44 19.00 -13.09
CA ILE A 33 -1.19 20.45 -12.99
C ILE A 33 0.23 20.78 -13.47
N LEU A 34 1.23 20.07 -12.97
CA LEU A 34 2.65 20.37 -13.18
C LEU A 34 3.17 20.00 -14.58
N THR A 35 2.40 19.25 -15.38
CA THR A 35 2.69 19.07 -16.81
C THR A 35 2.54 20.37 -17.62
N SER A 36 1.87 21.40 -17.08
CA SER A 36 1.72 22.70 -17.74
C SER A 36 3.07 23.34 -18.12
N ALA A 37 3.23 23.73 -19.39
CA ALA A 37 4.42 24.42 -19.88
C ALA A 37 4.67 25.76 -19.16
N ALA A 38 3.59 26.44 -18.73
CA ALA A 38 3.68 27.69 -17.98
C ALA A 38 4.29 27.50 -16.57
N LEU A 39 4.28 26.28 -16.04
CA LEU A 39 4.86 25.91 -14.75
C LEU A 39 6.22 25.19 -14.92
N GLY A 40 6.79 25.18 -16.13
CA GLY A 40 8.04 24.49 -16.44
C GLY A 40 7.88 23.01 -16.80
N GLY A 41 6.65 22.54 -17.00
CA GLY A 41 6.36 21.18 -17.48
C GLY A 41 6.56 21.01 -18.99
N THR A 42 6.39 19.77 -19.48
CA THR A 42 6.54 19.42 -20.91
C THR A 42 5.46 20.00 -21.82
N GLY A 43 4.38 20.55 -21.26
CA GLY A 43 3.20 20.96 -22.00
C GLY A 43 2.17 19.82 -22.13
N TYR A 44 0.91 20.22 -22.30
CA TYR A 44 -0.19 19.30 -22.57
C TYR A 44 -0.25 18.92 -24.05
N ALA A 45 -0.85 17.77 -24.36
CA ALA A 45 -1.14 17.39 -25.73
C ALA A 45 -2.09 18.41 -26.41
N GLU A 46 -2.07 18.45 -27.74
CA GLU A 46 -2.89 19.40 -28.50
C GLU A 46 -4.38 19.27 -28.15
N GLY A 47 -5.03 20.41 -27.89
CA GLY A 47 -6.44 20.46 -27.49
C GLY A 47 -6.73 19.98 -26.06
N ILE A 48 -5.72 19.67 -25.25
CA ILE A 48 -5.88 19.29 -23.84
C ILE A 48 -5.63 20.49 -22.93
N THR A 49 -6.64 20.81 -22.12
CA THR A 49 -6.52 21.81 -21.05
C THR A 49 -6.00 21.17 -19.76
N MET A 50 -5.47 21.98 -18.85
CA MET A 50 -5.08 21.53 -17.51
C MET A 50 -6.19 20.79 -16.78
N LEU A 51 -7.42 21.31 -16.82
CA LEU A 51 -8.57 20.66 -16.19
C LEU A 51 -8.84 19.27 -16.80
N LYS A 52 -8.73 19.16 -18.13
CA LYS A 52 -8.89 17.88 -18.82
C LYS A 52 -7.76 16.91 -18.47
N GLN A 53 -6.51 17.38 -18.35
CA GLN A 53 -5.38 16.55 -17.93
C GLN A 53 -5.56 16.04 -16.49
N VAL A 54 -5.97 16.89 -15.54
CA VAL A 54 -6.27 16.48 -14.17
C VAL A 54 -7.40 15.45 -14.15
N GLY A 55 -8.43 15.62 -14.98
CA GLY A 55 -9.51 14.64 -15.16
C GLY A 55 -9.02 13.28 -15.69
N ILE A 56 -8.11 13.29 -16.66
CA ILE A 56 -7.47 12.06 -17.18
C ILE A 56 -6.68 11.37 -16.05
N GLN A 57 -5.91 12.12 -15.27
CA GLN A 57 -5.16 11.55 -14.14
C GLN A 57 -6.09 10.98 -13.08
N ALA A 58 -7.21 11.64 -12.77
CA ALA A 58 -8.23 11.13 -11.85
C ALA A 58 -8.85 9.82 -12.34
N ALA A 59 -9.17 9.72 -13.64
CA ALA A 59 -9.66 8.49 -14.25
C ALA A 59 -8.60 7.36 -14.17
N SER A 60 -7.34 7.66 -14.48
CA SER A 60 -6.23 6.72 -14.36
C SER A 60 -6.05 6.19 -12.94
N ILE A 61 -6.14 7.07 -11.92
CA ILE A 61 -6.12 6.67 -10.50
C ILE A 61 -7.26 5.70 -10.21
N GLY A 62 -8.47 6.01 -10.65
CA GLY A 62 -9.64 5.14 -10.47
C GLY A 62 -9.45 3.75 -11.09
N VAL A 63 -8.94 3.70 -12.32
CA VAL A 63 -8.59 2.44 -13.00
C VAL A 63 -7.54 1.67 -12.21
N CYS A 64 -6.46 2.32 -11.76
CA CYS A 64 -5.41 1.68 -10.97
C CYS A 64 -5.94 1.09 -9.66
N ILE A 65 -6.77 1.83 -8.92
CA ILE A 65 -7.37 1.37 -7.66
C ILE A 65 -8.26 0.16 -7.91
N LEU A 66 -9.16 0.23 -8.90
CA LEU A 66 -10.07 -0.86 -9.22
C LEU A 66 -9.31 -2.11 -9.68
N TRP A 67 -8.38 -1.94 -10.62
CA TRP A 67 -7.59 -3.05 -11.14
C TRP A 67 -6.75 -3.72 -10.06
N SER A 68 -5.92 -2.94 -9.35
CA SER A 68 -5.05 -3.49 -8.30
C SER A 68 -5.86 -4.11 -7.16
N GLY A 69 -6.98 -3.47 -6.75
CA GLY A 69 -7.85 -3.99 -5.70
C GLY A 69 -8.52 -5.31 -6.07
N ILE A 70 -9.10 -5.42 -7.27
CA ILE A 70 -9.77 -6.63 -7.74
C ILE A 70 -8.77 -7.76 -7.93
N VAL A 71 -7.67 -7.50 -8.64
CA VAL A 71 -6.65 -8.51 -8.94
C VAL A 71 -6.01 -9.01 -7.65
N ALA A 72 -5.62 -8.11 -6.74
CA ALA A 72 -5.06 -8.50 -5.45
C ALA A 72 -6.07 -9.31 -4.63
N TYR A 73 -7.33 -8.88 -4.55
CA TYR A 73 -8.36 -9.61 -3.81
C TYR A 73 -8.54 -11.04 -4.34
N VAL A 74 -8.67 -11.20 -5.66
CA VAL A 74 -8.82 -12.53 -6.29
C VAL A 74 -7.57 -13.39 -6.05
N ALA A 75 -6.38 -12.84 -6.27
CA ALA A 75 -5.12 -13.56 -6.07
C ALA A 75 -4.95 -14.01 -4.62
N PHE A 76 -5.22 -13.14 -3.64
CA PHE A 76 -5.15 -13.48 -2.23
C PHE A 76 -6.21 -14.51 -1.84
N LYS A 77 -7.43 -14.42 -2.38
CA LYS A 77 -8.46 -15.45 -2.12
C LYS A 77 -8.08 -16.81 -2.67
N ILE A 78 -7.48 -16.87 -3.85
CA ILE A 78 -6.96 -18.12 -4.40
C ILE A 78 -5.83 -18.67 -3.52
N ALA A 79 -4.86 -17.83 -3.15
CA ALA A 79 -3.76 -18.24 -2.28
C ALA A 79 -4.25 -18.74 -0.91
N ASP A 80 -5.26 -18.08 -0.32
CA ASP A 80 -5.85 -18.47 0.96
C ASP A 80 -6.47 -19.88 0.91
N VAL A 81 -7.13 -20.23 -0.20
CA VAL A 81 -7.70 -21.57 -0.40
C VAL A 81 -6.62 -22.61 -0.71
N CYS A 82 -5.55 -22.24 -1.42
CA CYS A 82 -4.51 -23.19 -1.82
C CYS A 82 -3.52 -23.53 -0.70
N VAL A 83 -3.08 -22.54 0.07
CA VAL A 83 -1.99 -22.70 1.06
C VAL A 83 -2.32 -22.16 2.45
N GLY A 84 -3.37 -21.35 2.57
CA GLY A 84 -3.66 -20.58 3.79
C GLY A 84 -2.71 -19.39 3.93
N LEU A 85 -3.25 -18.17 4.00
CA LEU A 85 -2.40 -16.95 4.06
C LEU A 85 -2.03 -16.51 5.49
N ARG A 86 -2.85 -16.84 6.49
CA ARG A 86 -2.65 -16.43 7.88
C ARG A 86 -2.39 -17.64 8.77
N VAL A 87 -1.41 -17.51 9.66
CA VAL A 87 -1.14 -18.51 10.71
C VAL A 87 -2.26 -18.52 11.76
N SER A 88 -2.30 -19.55 12.60
CA SER A 88 -3.26 -19.60 13.71
C SER A 88 -2.97 -18.48 14.72
N GLU A 89 -4.01 -18.05 15.46
CA GLU A 89 -3.86 -16.99 16.48
C GLU A 89 -2.82 -17.34 17.55
N GLU A 90 -2.65 -18.61 17.88
CA GLU A 90 -1.63 -19.06 18.85
C GLU A 90 -0.22 -18.80 18.31
N ILE A 91 0.05 -19.18 17.06
CA ILE A 91 1.34 -18.92 16.39
C ILE A 91 1.58 -17.42 16.21
N GLU A 92 0.51 -16.65 15.92
CA GLU A 92 0.58 -15.19 15.81
C GLU A 92 0.96 -14.53 17.14
N ARG A 93 0.45 -15.05 18.27
CA ARG A 93 0.77 -14.58 19.64
C ARG A 93 2.19 -14.96 20.08
N GLU A 94 2.62 -16.18 19.81
CA GLU A 94 3.97 -16.66 20.14
C GLU A 94 5.05 -16.02 19.26
N GLY A 95 4.67 -15.58 18.05
CA GLY A 95 5.52 -14.89 17.11
C GLY A 95 6.09 -15.80 16.01
N LEU A 96 6.05 -15.30 14.77
CA LEU A 96 6.53 -16.00 13.56
C LEU A 96 8.04 -16.27 13.57
N ASP A 97 8.83 -15.50 14.32
CA ASP A 97 10.28 -15.73 14.45
C ASP A 97 10.59 -17.07 15.15
N VAL A 98 9.81 -17.43 16.18
CA VAL A 98 9.99 -18.68 16.94
C VAL A 98 9.43 -19.85 16.15
N ASN A 99 8.21 -19.70 15.62
CA ASN A 99 7.47 -20.78 14.98
C ASN A 99 7.85 -21.06 13.52
N SER A 100 8.28 -20.05 12.76
CA SER A 100 8.60 -20.21 11.32
C SER A 100 10.09 -20.18 11.01
N HIS A 101 10.92 -19.54 11.87
CA HIS A 101 12.36 -19.37 11.62
C HIS A 101 13.25 -20.03 12.70
N GLY A 102 12.66 -20.68 13.70
CA GLY A 102 13.37 -21.43 14.75
C GLY A 102 14.32 -20.59 15.62
N LYS A 103 14.28 -19.26 15.49
CA LYS A 103 15.16 -18.32 16.20
C LYS A 103 14.36 -17.05 16.51
N GLY A 104 13.94 -16.90 17.76
CA GLY A 104 13.64 -15.57 18.29
C GLY A 104 14.89 -14.71 18.11
N ARG A 105 14.77 -13.57 17.45
CA ARG A 105 15.92 -12.69 17.15
C ARG A 105 16.61 -12.12 18.41
N ILE A 106 16.16 -12.53 19.62
CA ILE A 106 16.83 -12.27 20.90
C ILE A 106 16.68 -13.47 21.85
N THR A 107 17.25 -14.64 21.56
CA THR A 107 17.60 -15.59 22.63
C THR A 107 18.85 -16.40 22.27
N ASN A 108 20.03 -15.86 22.60
CA ASN A 108 20.91 -16.58 23.52
C ASN A 108 22.13 -15.77 23.98
N LYS A 109 22.28 -15.77 25.31
CA LYS A 109 23.45 -15.42 26.15
C LYS A 109 23.65 -13.93 26.42
N ILE A 110 23.21 -13.46 27.59
CA ILE A 110 24.04 -12.68 28.57
C ILE A 110 23.27 -12.30 29.87
N TRP A 111 21.92 -12.25 29.94
CA TRP A 111 21.27 -11.52 31.06
C TRP A 111 20.48 -12.34 32.12
N PHE A 112 20.69 -13.65 32.28
CA PHE A 112 20.02 -14.41 33.38
C PHE A 112 20.94 -15.38 34.15
N GLN A 113 22.24 -15.11 34.21
CA GLN A 113 23.19 -15.84 35.07
C GLN A 113 24.22 -14.95 35.81
N LEU A 114 23.88 -13.68 36.05
CA LEU A 114 24.51 -12.80 37.05
C LEU A 114 23.41 -11.93 37.68
#